data_AF-A0A1J6XBV4-F1
#
_entry.id   AF-A0A1J6XBV4-F1
#
_cell.length_a   1.000
_cell.length_b   1.000
_cell.length_c   1.000
_cell.angle_alpha   90.00
_cell.angle_beta   90.00
_cell.angle_gamma   90.00
#
_symmetry.space_group_name_H-M   'P 1'
#
loop_
_entity.id
_entity.type
_entity.pdbx_description
1 polymer ?
#
loop_
_entity_poly.entity_id
_entity_poly.type
_entity_poly.pdbx_seq_one_letter_code
_entity_poly.pdbx_strand_id
1 'polypeptide(L)'
;MVYHERVAWAQLIASVITLTGYIAVLLMQSRGGDISTVDWLPPMLWTIGAGIALSIVISILWGIAAGLRDPQSATASDIRDRDISRLGGRVEHSFLVIAGLGVIALCAAGAELFWIANTMFLGFAVSALVGGIARVTAYRRGLV
;
A
#
# COMPACT_ATOMS: atom_id res chain seq x y z
N MET A 1 -0.54 19.45 11.82
CA MET A 1 -0.43 18.54 10.65
C MET A 1 -1.30 19.09 9.54
N VAL A 2 -0.66 19.41 8.40
CA VAL A 2 -1.33 19.82 7.16
C VAL A 2 -2.27 18.69 6.71
N TYR A 3 -3.36 19.02 6.03
CA TYR A 3 -4.37 18.06 5.59
C TYR A 3 -3.77 16.85 4.85
N HIS A 4 -2.89 17.10 3.87
CA HIS A 4 -2.25 16.06 3.08
C HIS A 4 -1.27 15.18 3.88
N GLU A 5 -0.63 15.72 4.92
CA GLU A 5 0.21 14.96 5.84
C GLU A 5 -0.64 13.92 6.60
N ARG A 6 -1.84 14.29 7.06
CA ARG A 6 -2.74 13.37 7.78
C ARG A 6 -3.22 12.23 6.89
N VAL A 7 -3.53 12.52 5.62
CA VAL A 7 -3.95 11.50 4.64
C VAL A 7 -2.80 10.54 4.35
N ALA A 8 -1.58 11.04 4.18
CA ALA A 8 -0.39 10.20 3.99
C ALA A 8 -0.14 9.27 5.18
N TRP A 9 -0.28 9.77 6.41
CA TRP A 9 -0.21 8.95 7.63
C TRP A 9 -1.33 7.90 7.70
N ALA A 10 -2.56 8.26 7.36
CA ALA A 10 -3.69 7.32 7.39
C ALA A 10 -3.48 6.16 6.41
N GLN A 11 -3.02 6.44 5.19
CA GLN A 11 -2.69 5.43 4.18
C GLN A 11 -1.53 4.53 4.65
N LEU A 12 -0.48 5.12 5.24
CA LEU A 12 0.64 4.38 5.80
C LEU A 12 0.17 3.42 6.91
N ILE A 13 -0.59 3.91 7.89
CA ILE A 13 -1.11 3.09 9.00
C ILE A 13 -2.03 1.98 8.46
N ALA A 14 -2.92 2.30 7.53
CA ALA A 14 -3.78 1.31 6.89
C ALA A 14 -2.95 0.20 6.22
N SER A 15 -1.90 0.56 5.46
CA SER A 15 -1.04 -0.43 4.82
C SER A 15 -0.33 -1.37 5.81
N VAL A 16 0.14 -0.85 6.95
CA VAL A 16 0.72 -1.67 8.03
C VAL A 16 -0.33 -2.63 8.63
N ILE A 17 -1.53 -2.13 8.93
CA ILE A 17 -2.62 -2.93 9.49
C ILE A 17 -3.03 -4.03 8.51
N THR A 18 -3.22 -3.70 7.24
CA THR A 18 -3.61 -4.64 6.19
C THR A 18 -2.58 -5.74 6.00
N LEU A 19 -1.29 -5.38 5.93
CA LEU A 19 -0.20 -6.35 5.83
C LEU A 19 -0.12 -7.26 7.05
N THR A 20 -0.17 -6.68 8.25
CA THR A 20 -0.09 -7.45 9.51
C THR A 20 -1.30 -8.37 9.67
N GLY A 21 -2.49 -7.90 9.31
CA GLY A 21 -3.72 -8.68 9.33
C GLY A 21 -3.67 -9.87 8.38
N TYR A 22 -3.17 -9.68 7.15
CA TYR A 22 -2.99 -10.78 6.21
C TYR A 22 -2.03 -11.86 6.74
N ILE A 23 -0.87 -11.45 7.26
CA ILE A 23 0.10 -12.38 7.85
C ILE A 23 -0.52 -13.13 9.04
N ALA A 24 -1.23 -12.43 9.92
CA ALA A 24 -1.91 -13.05 11.06
C ALA A 24 -2.96 -14.09 10.61
N VAL A 25 -3.71 -13.79 9.55
CA VAL A 25 -4.70 -14.73 8.98
C VAL A 25 -4.02 -15.99 8.44
N LEU A 26 -2.91 -15.86 7.68
CA LEU A 26 -2.17 -17.03 7.20
C LEU A 26 -1.63 -17.88 8.35
N LEU A 27 -1.01 -17.24 9.35
CA LEU A 27 -0.49 -17.94 10.52
C LEU A 27 -1.59 -18.66 11.31
N MET A 28 -2.74 -18.02 11.49
CA MET A 28 -3.88 -18.61 12.18
C MET A 28 -4.47 -19.79 11.40
N GLN A 29 -4.53 -19.70 10.06
CA GLN A 29 -5.01 -20.80 9.21
C GLN A 29 -4.03 -21.97 9.16
N SER A 30 -2.72 -21.71 9.23
CA SER A 30 -1.70 -22.77 9.24
C SER A 30 -1.83 -23.72 10.44
N ARG A 31 -2.40 -23.25 11.56
CA ARG A 31 -2.54 -24.01 12.82
C ARG A 31 -1.23 -24.66 13.29
N GLY A 32 -0.08 -24.06 12.97
CA GLY A 32 1.25 -24.58 13.28
C GLY A 32 1.78 -25.66 12.33
N GLY A 33 1.03 -25.98 11.27
CA GLY A 33 1.49 -26.80 10.15
C GLY A 33 2.27 -26.00 9.11
N ASP A 34 2.52 -26.62 7.96
CA ASP A 34 3.23 -25.97 6.86
C ASP A 34 2.38 -24.85 6.26
N ILE A 35 2.93 -23.63 6.26
CA ILE A 35 2.25 -22.44 5.78
C ILE A 35 1.98 -22.48 4.28
N SER A 36 2.77 -23.23 3.49
CA SER A 36 2.57 -23.30 2.05
C SER A 36 1.35 -24.11 1.63
N THR A 37 0.80 -24.92 2.54
CA THR A 37 -0.42 -25.70 2.33
C THR A 37 -1.71 -24.93 2.62
N VAL A 38 -1.59 -23.73 3.18
CA VAL A 38 -2.74 -22.86 3.49
C VAL A 38 -3.38 -22.36 2.20
N ASP A 39 -4.72 -22.31 2.17
CA ASP A 39 -5.47 -21.68 1.09
C ASP A 39 -5.29 -20.14 1.15
N TRP A 40 -4.19 -19.69 0.58
CA TRP A 40 -3.71 -18.31 0.65
C TRP A 40 -4.47 -17.34 -0.27
N LEU A 41 -5.16 -17.85 -1.29
CA LEU A 41 -5.76 -17.04 -2.33
C LEU A 41 -6.99 -16.26 -1.83
N PRO A 42 -8.01 -16.87 -1.18
CA PRO A 42 -9.14 -16.13 -0.63
C PRO A 42 -8.77 -15.00 0.34
N PRO A 43 -7.89 -15.19 1.35
CA PRO A 43 -7.51 -14.10 2.25
C PRO A 43 -6.72 -13.01 1.53
N MET A 44 -5.90 -13.35 0.54
CA MET A 44 -5.17 -12.36 -0.27
C MET A 44 -6.13 -11.50 -1.09
N LEU A 45 -7.10 -12.12 -1.77
CA LEU A 45 -8.11 -11.41 -2.56
C LEU A 45 -8.99 -10.51 -1.69
N TRP A 46 -9.41 -10.99 -0.51
CA TRP A 46 -10.14 -10.14 0.44
C TRP A 46 -9.31 -8.97 0.91
N THR A 47 -8.01 -9.17 1.18
CA THR A 47 -7.11 -8.11 1.63
C THR A 47 -6.94 -7.04 0.55
N ILE A 48 -6.73 -7.44 -0.70
CA ILE A 48 -6.63 -6.53 -1.85
C ILE A 48 -7.96 -5.80 -2.07
N GLY A 49 -9.06 -6.56 -2.17
CA GLY A 49 -10.39 -6.01 -2.44
C GLY A 49 -10.88 -5.05 -1.36
N ALA A 50 -10.73 -5.44 -0.09
CA ALA A 50 -11.07 -4.58 1.05
C ALA A 50 -10.19 -3.34 1.11
N GLY A 51 -8.89 -3.46 0.80
CA GLY A 51 -7.98 -2.31 0.72
C GLY A 51 -8.39 -1.31 -0.36
N ILE A 52 -8.73 -1.80 -1.56
CA ILE A 52 -9.23 -0.97 -2.66
C ILE A 52 -10.55 -0.29 -2.26
N ALA A 53 -11.52 -1.06 -1.75
CA ALA A 53 -12.81 -0.53 -1.34
C ALA A 53 -12.67 0.54 -0.24
N LEU A 54 -11.82 0.28 0.77
CA LEU A 54 -11.53 1.23 1.84
C LEU A 54 -10.90 2.51 1.29
N SER A 55 -9.94 2.40 0.37
CA SER A 55 -9.31 3.57 -0.26
C SER A 55 -10.31 4.42 -1.04
N ILE A 56 -11.22 3.78 -1.77
CA ILE A 56 -12.31 4.46 -2.49
C ILE A 56 -13.24 5.17 -1.51
N VAL A 57 -13.70 4.49 -0.46
CA VAL A 57 -14.59 5.07 0.56
C VAL A 57 -13.93 6.27 1.24
N ILE A 58 -12.66 6.14 1.65
CA ILE A 58 -11.88 7.24 2.23
C ILE A 58 -11.81 8.42 1.25
N SER A 59 -11.50 8.17 -0.02
CA SER A 59 -11.39 9.21 -1.04
C SER A 59 -12.72 9.94 -1.27
N ILE A 60 -13.83 9.21 -1.32
CA ILE A 60 -15.18 9.79 -1.48
C ILE A 60 -15.56 10.62 -0.25
N LEU A 61 -15.41 10.06 0.95
CA LEU A 61 -15.75 10.77 2.19
C LEU A 61 -14.95 12.06 2.34
N TRP A 62 -13.67 12.04 1.95
CA TRP A 62 -12.83 13.24 1.93
C TRP A 62 -13.26 14.25 0.87
N GLY A 63 -13.60 13.81 -0.34
CA GLY A 63 -14.12 14.69 -1.39
C GLY A 63 -15.39 15.43 -0.95
N ILE A 64 -16.30 14.73 -0.27
CA ILE A 64 -17.52 15.32 0.32
C ILE A 64 -17.15 16.31 1.43
N ALA A 65 -16.28 15.93 2.37
CA ALA A 65 -15.88 16.79 3.49
C ALA A 65 -15.15 18.07 3.05
N ALA A 66 -14.32 17.99 2.01
CA ALA A 66 -13.63 19.13 1.42
C ALA A 66 -14.61 20.07 0.72
N GLY A 67 -15.54 19.52 -0.08
CA GLY A 67 -16.57 20.31 -0.77
C GLY A 67 -17.52 21.06 0.18
N LEU A 68 -17.79 20.50 1.37
CA LEU A 68 -18.61 21.14 2.39
C LEU A 68 -17.89 22.27 3.16
N ARG A 69 -16.56 22.24 3.26
CA ARG A 69 -15.80 23.21 4.06
C ARG A 69 -15.32 24.41 3.26
N ASP A 70 -14.90 24.21 2.01
CA ASP A 70 -14.34 25.30 1.22
C ASP A 70 -14.42 25.01 -0.31
N PRO A 71 -15.49 25.45 -0.99
CA PRO A 71 -15.74 25.16 -2.41
C PRO A 71 -14.63 25.64 -3.38
N GLN A 72 -13.83 26.62 -2.98
CA GLN A 72 -12.76 27.19 -3.81
C GLN A 72 -11.40 26.47 -3.63
N SER A 73 -11.22 25.74 -2.52
CA SER A 73 -9.98 24.99 -2.24
C SER A 73 -9.89 23.64 -2.96
N ALA A 74 -11.01 23.13 -3.50
CA ALA A 74 -11.12 21.80 -4.09
C ALA A 74 -10.30 21.58 -5.38
N THR A 75 -9.75 22.65 -5.97
CA THR A 75 -8.97 22.58 -7.23
C THR A 75 -7.52 23.05 -7.10
N ALA A 76 -7.11 23.57 -5.94
CA ALA A 76 -5.74 23.98 -5.71
C ALA A 76 -4.88 22.77 -5.29
N SER A 77 -4.64 21.84 -6.23
CA SER A 77 -3.51 20.93 -6.12
C SER A 77 -2.24 21.77 -6.24
N ASP A 78 -1.67 22.17 -5.11
CA ASP A 78 -0.44 22.96 -5.07
C ASP A 78 0.67 22.16 -5.79
N ILE A 79 1.55 22.86 -6.51
CA ILE A 79 2.65 22.26 -7.28
C ILE A 79 3.46 21.30 -6.40
N ARG A 80 3.59 21.66 -5.12
CA ARG A 80 4.22 20.84 -4.07
C ARG A 80 3.59 19.46 -3.89
N ASP A 81 2.27 19.35 -3.88
CA ASP A 81 1.59 18.06 -3.67
C ASP A 81 1.79 17.13 -4.88
N ARG A 82 1.81 17.71 -6.08
CA ARG A 82 2.08 16.97 -7.32
C ARG A 82 3.49 16.40 -7.33
N ASP A 83 4.48 17.17 -6.89
CA ASP A 83 5.86 16.71 -6.84
C ASP A 83 6.10 15.68 -5.73
N ILE A 84 5.44 15.82 -4.57
CA ILE A 84 5.43 14.80 -3.51
C ILE A 84 4.80 13.49 -4.01
N SER A 85 3.69 13.58 -4.76
CA SER A 85 3.04 12.41 -5.35
C SER A 85 3.95 11.70 -6.36
N ARG A 86 4.62 12.45 -7.24
CA ARG A 86 5.60 11.93 -8.21
C ARG A 86 6.80 11.26 -7.54
N LEU A 87 7.33 11.85 -6.46
CA LEU A 87 8.42 11.25 -5.68
C LEU A 87 7.98 9.91 -5.09
N GLY A 88 6.81 9.88 -4.43
CA GLY A 88 6.24 8.64 -3.87
C GLY A 88 6.06 7.56 -4.93
N GLY A 89 5.51 7.92 -6.10
CA GLY A 89 5.31 6.98 -7.20
C GLY A 89 6.61 6.40 -7.79
N ARG A 90 7.69 7.20 -7.88
CA ARG A 90 9.00 6.70 -8.32
C ARG A 90 9.57 5.68 -7.34
N VAL A 91 9.47 5.97 -6.05
CA VAL A 91 9.94 5.07 -4.99
C VAL A 91 9.12 3.78 -4.99
N GLU A 92 7.79 3.87 -5.05
CA GLU A 92 6.89 2.72 -5.18
C GLU A 92 7.29 1.82 -6.37
N HIS A 93 7.55 2.41 -7.54
CA HIS A 93 7.89 1.66 -8.73
C HIS A 93 9.21 0.89 -8.61
N SER A 94 10.24 1.47 -7.99
CA SER A 94 11.52 0.78 -7.81
C SER A 94 11.40 -0.50 -6.98
N PHE A 95 10.63 -0.47 -5.89
CA PHE A 95 10.40 -1.65 -5.06
C PHE A 95 9.52 -2.69 -5.77
N LEU A 96 8.57 -2.24 -6.58
CA LEU A 96 7.75 -3.13 -7.39
C LEU A 96 8.59 -3.91 -8.40
N VAL A 97 9.55 -3.25 -9.06
CA VAL A 97 10.49 -3.90 -9.98
C VAL A 97 11.35 -4.94 -9.26
N ILE A 98 11.86 -4.61 -8.07
CA ILE A 98 12.63 -5.56 -7.24
C ILE A 98 11.79 -6.79 -6.90
N ALA A 99 10.53 -6.61 -6.50
CA ALA A 99 9.62 -7.71 -6.22
C ALA A 99 9.35 -8.56 -7.47
N GLY A 100 9.15 -7.93 -8.62
CA GLY A 100 8.99 -8.62 -9.91
C GLY A 100 10.21 -9.47 -10.28
N LEU A 101 11.43 -8.96 -10.03
CA LEU A 101 12.66 -9.75 -10.21
C LEU A 101 12.71 -10.94 -9.24
N GLY A 102 12.27 -10.75 -7.99
CA GLY A 102 12.13 -11.84 -7.02
C GLY A 102 11.14 -12.92 -7.48
N VAL A 103 10.01 -12.52 -8.05
CA VAL A 103 9.01 -13.44 -8.65
C VAL A 103 9.62 -14.22 -9.81
N ILE A 104 10.35 -13.57 -10.71
CA ILE A 104 11.03 -14.25 -11.83
C ILE A 104 12.03 -15.28 -11.30
N ALA A 105 12.83 -14.91 -10.29
CA ALA A 105 13.79 -15.83 -9.67
C ALA A 105 13.11 -17.04 -9.02
N LEU A 106 11.98 -16.83 -8.33
CA LEU A 106 11.19 -17.92 -7.73
C LEU A 106 10.58 -18.85 -8.79
N CYS A 107 10.07 -18.28 -9.89
CA CYS A 107 9.60 -19.07 -11.03
C CYS A 107 10.74 -19.90 -11.64
N ALA A 108 11.92 -19.32 -11.80
CA ALA A 108 13.09 -20.03 -12.33
C ALA A 108 13.56 -21.16 -11.39
N ALA A 109 13.39 -21.00 -10.08
CA ALA A 109 13.70 -22.01 -9.07
C ALA A 109 12.60 -23.10 -8.93
N GLY A 110 11.48 -22.98 -9.65
CA GLY A 110 10.35 -23.91 -9.52
C GLY A 110 9.67 -23.84 -8.15
N ALA A 111 9.67 -22.67 -7.51
CA ALA A 111 9.07 -22.49 -6.20
C ALA A 111 7.55 -22.71 -6.23
N GLU A 112 6.99 -23.09 -5.09
CA GLU A 112 5.55 -23.26 -4.94
C GLU A 112 4.80 -21.94 -5.19
N LEU A 113 3.59 -22.04 -5.75
CA LEU A 113 2.74 -20.88 -6.05
C LEU A 113 2.51 -19.98 -4.84
N PHE A 114 2.46 -20.56 -3.63
CA PHE A 114 2.39 -19.83 -2.37
C PHE A 114 3.49 -18.78 -2.26
N TRP A 115 4.75 -19.16 -2.46
CA TRP A 115 5.89 -18.25 -2.31
C TRP A 115 5.93 -17.20 -3.40
N ILE A 116 5.60 -17.59 -4.63
CA ILE A 116 5.54 -16.68 -5.78
C ILE A 116 4.49 -15.58 -5.53
N ALA A 117 3.27 -15.97 -5.18
CA ALA A 117 2.16 -15.04 -4.94
C ALA A 117 2.42 -14.13 -3.73
N ASN A 118 2.88 -14.70 -2.61
CA ASN A 118 3.19 -13.93 -1.40
C ASN A 118 4.36 -12.97 -1.63
N THR A 119 5.38 -13.34 -2.40
CA THR A 119 6.48 -12.43 -2.74
C THR A 119 5.99 -11.22 -3.52
N MET A 120 5.11 -11.43 -4.49
CA MET A 120 4.50 -10.31 -5.23
C MET A 120 3.64 -9.44 -4.31
N PHE A 121 2.82 -10.08 -3.47
CA PHE A 121 1.96 -9.38 -2.50
C PHE A 121 2.77 -8.52 -1.52
N LEU A 122 3.83 -9.08 -0.94
CA LEU A 122 4.78 -8.37 -0.09
C LEU A 122 5.45 -7.23 -0.87
N GLY A 123 5.80 -7.46 -2.13
CA GLY A 123 6.30 -6.42 -3.03
C GLY A 123 5.37 -5.21 -3.12
N PHE A 124 4.07 -5.43 -3.33
CA PHE A 124 3.08 -4.36 -3.32
C PHE A 124 3.01 -3.64 -1.97
N ALA A 125 2.97 -4.41 -0.87
CA ALA A 125 2.87 -3.85 0.47
C ALA A 125 4.10 -3.00 0.84
N VAL A 126 5.31 -3.50 0.58
CA VAL A 126 6.56 -2.77 0.82
C VAL A 126 6.63 -1.53 -0.06
N SER A 127 6.27 -1.64 -1.34
CA SER A 127 6.25 -0.49 -2.25
C SER A 127 5.34 0.63 -1.71
N ALA A 128 4.12 0.27 -1.30
CA ALA A 128 3.16 1.20 -0.72
C ALA A 128 3.66 1.82 0.61
N LEU A 129 4.28 1.02 1.47
CA LEU A 129 4.87 1.49 2.73
C LEU A 129 5.98 2.51 2.48
N VAL A 130 6.97 2.16 1.66
CA VAL A 130 8.11 3.05 1.39
C VAL A 130 7.66 4.32 0.65
N GLY A 131 6.73 4.19 -0.31
CA GLY A 131 6.07 5.34 -0.95
C GLY A 131 5.36 6.25 0.05
N GLY A 132 4.61 5.67 0.99
CA GLY A 132 3.97 6.39 2.08
C GLY A 132 4.96 7.12 3.00
N ILE A 133 6.03 6.45 3.41
CA ILE A 133 7.11 7.04 4.23
C ILE A 133 7.78 8.20 3.49
N ALA A 134 8.08 8.02 2.20
CA ALA A 134 8.68 9.06 1.38
C ALA A 134 7.78 10.30 1.30
N ARG A 135 6.46 10.11 1.09
CA ARG A 135 5.49 11.21 1.10
C ARG A 135 5.43 11.93 2.44
N VAL A 136 5.30 11.20 3.55
CA VAL A 136 5.28 11.76 4.91
C VAL A 136 6.56 12.54 5.21
N THR A 137 7.71 12.00 4.82
CA THR A 137 9.01 12.65 5.03
C THR A 137 9.12 13.93 4.22
N ALA A 138 8.66 13.93 2.96
CA ALA A 138 8.64 15.12 2.10
C ALA A 138 7.69 16.22 2.63
N TYR A 139 6.55 15.85 3.25
CA TYR A 139 5.68 16.83 3.92
C TYR A 139 6.39 17.50 5.10
N ARG A 140 7.17 16.74 5.88
CA ARG A 140 7.83 17.24 7.10
C ARG A 140 9.14 17.98 6.86
N ARG A 141 9.95 17.52 5.91
CA ARG A 141 11.31 18.02 5.68
C ARG A 141 11.47 18.86 4.41
N GLY A 142 10.43 18.93 3.58
CA GLY A 142 10.51 19.55 2.25
C GLY A 142 11.03 18.57 1.19
N LEU A 143 10.86 18.93 -0.07
CA LEU A 143 11.53 18.28 -1.19
C LEU A 143 12.94 18.87 -1.29
N VAL A 144 13.97 18.01 -1.32
CA VAL A 144 15.38 18.43 -1.51
C VAL A 144 15.59 18.78 -2.98
#